data_AF-A0A6I3LEN9-F1
#
_entry.id   AF-A0A6I3LEN9-F1
#
_cell.length_a   1.000
_cell.length_b   1.000
_cell.length_c   1.000
_cell.angle_alpha   90.00
_cell.angle_beta   90.00
_cell.angle_gamma   90.00
#
_symmetry.space_group_name_H-M   'P 1'
#
loop_
_entity.id
_entity.type
_entity.pdbx_description
1 polymer ?
#
loop_
_entity_poly.entity_id
_entity_poly.type
_entity_poly.pdbx_seq_one_letter_code
_entity_poly.pdbx_strand_id
1 'polypeptide(L)'
;IIGQAIGRWGNFMNQEAHGGSVSLSFLKSLNLPNFIINQMNINGIYYHPTFLYESIWNLVGFFILITIRRFKVRRGEIFLSYLIW
;
A
#
# COMPACT_ATOMS: atom_id res chain seq x y z
N ILE A 1 -1.05 0.85 11.51
CA ILE A 1 -0.54 0.06 10.36
C ILE A 1 -1.60 -0.80 9.68
N ILE A 2 -2.15 -1.89 10.26
CA ILE A 2 -3.13 -2.73 9.52
C ILE A 2 -4.36 -1.92 9.08
N GLY A 3 -4.92 -1.08 9.95
CA GLY A 3 -6.01 -0.17 9.58
C GLY A 3 -5.63 0.83 8.48
N GLN A 4 -4.36 1.26 8.43
CA GLN A 4 -3.87 2.12 7.34
C GLN A 4 -3.80 1.35 6.02
N ALA A 5 -3.31 0.09 6.02
CA ALA A 5 -3.33 -0.77 4.84
C ALA A 5 -4.75 -1.00 4.33
N ILE A 6 -5.70 -1.34 5.21
CA ILE A 6 -7.11 -1.53 4.84
C ILE A 6 -7.71 -0.23 4.30
N GLY A 7 -7.40 0.92 4.91
CA GLY A 7 -7.85 2.23 4.42
C GLY A 7 -7.43 2.53 2.97
N ARG A 8 -6.23 2.09 2.55
CA ARG A 8 -5.78 2.25 1.16
C ARG A 8 -6.62 1.45 0.17
N TRP A 9 -7.11 0.28 0.58
CA TRP A 9 -8.08 -0.46 -0.24
C TRP A 9 -9.42 0.26 -0.35
N GLY A 10 -9.85 1.01 0.67
CA GLY A 10 -10.99 1.91 0.59
C GLY A 10 -10.80 2.98 -0.51
N ASN A 11 -9.64 3.63 -0.54
CA ASN A 11 -9.28 4.61 -1.58
C ASN A 11 -9.34 3.98 -2.98
N PHE A 12 -8.81 2.77 -3.16
CA PHE A 12 -8.90 2.03 -4.42
C PHE A 12 -10.35 1.76 -4.86
N MET A 13 -11.21 1.34 -3.93
CA MET A 13 -12.63 1.10 -4.22
C MET A 13 -13.36 2.39 -4.59
N ASN A 14 -13.03 3.51 -3.94
CA ASN A 14 -13.61 4.82 -4.24
C ASN A 14 -12.97 5.52 -5.46
N GLN A 15 -11.93 4.93 -6.06
CA GLN A 15 -11.11 5.57 -7.12
C GLN A 15 -10.43 6.88 -6.67
N GLU A 16 -10.27 7.05 -5.36
CA GLU A 16 -9.67 8.22 -4.72
C GLU A 16 -8.17 7.99 -4.49
N ALA A 17 -7.38 9.08 -4.47
CA ALA A 17 -5.94 9.03 -4.15
C ALA A 17 -5.12 8.01 -4.97
N HIS A 18 -5.42 7.92 -6.27
CA HIS A 18 -4.61 7.17 -7.23
C HIS A 18 -3.29 7.90 -7.53
N GLY A 19 -2.28 7.17 -8.02
CA GLY A 19 -0.97 7.74 -8.34
C GLY A 19 -0.96 8.58 -9.61
N GLY A 20 0.23 8.86 -10.13
CA GLY A 20 0.38 9.54 -11.42
C GLY A 20 -0.22 8.74 -12.60
N SER A 21 -0.47 9.42 -13.72
CA SER A 21 -0.89 8.77 -14.95
C SER A 21 0.23 7.92 -15.53
N VAL A 22 -0.14 6.78 -16.10
CA VAL A 22 0.79 5.73 -16.55
C VAL A 22 0.27 5.04 -17.80
N SER A 23 1.16 4.42 -18.57
CA SER A 23 0.77 3.64 -19.74
C SER A 23 0.12 2.31 -19.36
N LEU A 24 -0.82 1.84 -20.19
CA LEU A 24 -1.41 0.51 -20.04
C LEU A 24 -0.37 -0.62 -20.11
N SER A 25 0.67 -0.45 -20.94
CA SER A 25 1.75 -1.43 -21.06
C SER A 25 2.48 -1.63 -19.73
N PHE A 26 2.71 -0.57 -18.96
CA PHE A 26 3.32 -0.65 -17.64
C PHE A 26 2.42 -1.40 -16.66
N LEU A 27 1.12 -1.08 -16.60
CA LEU A 27 0.18 -1.82 -15.73
C LEU A 27 0.11 -3.32 -16.07
N LYS A 28 0.12 -3.65 -17.36
CA LYS A 28 0.16 -5.05 -17.82
C LYS A 28 1.47 -5.75 -17.48
N SER A 29 2.61 -5.05 -17.50
CA SER A 29 3.89 -5.63 -17.08
C SER A 29 3.98 -5.94 -15.59
N LEU A 30 3.11 -5.34 -14.76
CA LEU A 30 3.01 -5.67 -13.34
C LEU A 30 2.25 -6.98 -13.08
N ASN A 31 1.75 -7.65 -14.14
CA ASN A 31 0.98 -8.89 -14.06
C ASN A 31 -0.17 -8.83 -13.03
N LEU A 32 -0.80 -7.66 -12.92
CA LEU A 32 -1.89 -7.45 -11.97
C LEU A 32 -3.17 -8.14 -12.46
N PRO A 33 -4.04 -8.58 -11.53
CA PRO A 33 -5.37 -9.04 -11.88
C PRO A 33 -6.16 -8.00 -12.67
N ASN A 34 -6.96 -8.46 -13.64
CA ASN A 34 -7.75 -7.57 -14.51
C ASN A 34 -8.67 -6.61 -13.72
N PHE A 35 -9.18 -7.02 -12.55
CA PHE A 35 -10.03 -6.16 -11.74
C PHE A 35 -9.29 -4.91 -11.24
N ILE A 36 -7.99 -5.03 -10.92
CA ILE A 36 -7.17 -3.88 -10.50
C ILE A 36 -6.90 -2.97 -11.68
N ILE A 37 -6.52 -3.54 -12.82
CA ILE A 37 -6.23 -2.76 -14.04
C ILE A 37 -7.47 -1.98 -14.50
N ASN A 38 -8.64 -2.61 -14.46
CA ASN A 38 -9.91 -1.97 -14.83
C ASN A 38 -10.27 -0.83 -13.86
N GLN A 39 -10.05 -1.01 -12.56
CA GLN A 39 -10.34 0.01 -11.55
C GLN A 39 -9.33 1.18 -11.58
N MET A 40 -8.12 0.94 -12.08
CA MET A 40 -7.12 2.00 -12.31
C MET A 40 -7.34 2.79 -13.61
N ASN A 41 -8.33 2.41 -14.42
CA ASN A 41 -8.78 3.20 -15.55
C ASN A 41 -9.87 4.17 -15.08
N ILE A 42 -9.51 5.45 -14.94
CA ILE A 42 -10.43 6.51 -14.56
C ILE A 42 -10.56 7.44 -15.77
N ASN A 43 -11.77 7.51 -16.34
CA ASN A 43 -12.08 8.33 -17.51
C ASN A 43 -11.17 8.09 -18.74
N GLY A 44 -10.69 6.86 -18.94
CA GLY A 44 -9.83 6.49 -20.07
C GLY A 44 -8.33 6.68 -19.81
N ILE A 45 -7.95 7.18 -18.64
CA ILE A 45 -6.55 7.35 -18.22
C ILE A 45 -6.21 6.27 -17.19
N TYR A 46 -5.08 5.60 -17.39
CA TYR A 46 -4.57 4.63 -16.45
C TYR A 46 -3.69 5.30 -15.40
N TYR A 47 -3.82 4.89 -14.15
CA TYR A 47 -3.07 5.43 -13.03
C TYR A 47 -2.25 4.38 -12.29
N HIS A 48 -1.19 4.82 -11.62
CA HIS A 48 -0.39 3.95 -10.79
C HIS A 48 -1.22 3.42 -9.60
N PRO A 49 -1.13 2.11 -9.28
CA PRO A 49 -1.83 1.52 -8.16
C PRO A 49 -1.07 1.79 -6.85
N THR A 50 -0.99 3.07 -6.46
CA THR A 50 -0.35 3.54 -5.22
C THR A 50 -0.88 2.83 -4.00
N PHE A 51 -2.17 2.52 -3.98
CA PHE A 51 -2.78 1.76 -2.89
C PHE A 51 -2.06 0.41 -2.64
N LEU A 52 -1.61 -0.30 -3.69
CA LEU A 52 -0.90 -1.58 -3.53
C LEU A 52 0.47 -1.34 -2.91
N TYR A 53 1.23 -0.38 -3.45
CA TYR A 53 2.55 -0.05 -2.94
C TYR A 53 2.48 0.34 -1.46
N GLU A 54 1.55 1.24 -1.11
CA GLU A 54 1.34 1.69 0.27
C GLU A 54 0.81 0.56 1.17
N SER A 55 -0.08 -0.31 0.68
CA SER A 55 -0.61 -1.44 1.45
C SER A 55 0.48 -2.46 1.76
N ILE A 56 1.31 -2.80 0.76
CA ILE A 56 2.45 -3.70 0.92
C ILE A 56 3.45 -3.08 1.88
N TRP A 57 3.76 -1.79 1.74
CA TRP A 57 4.65 -1.08 2.66
C TRP A 57 4.12 -1.19 4.09
N ASN A 58 2.85 -0.86 4.33
CA ASN A 58 2.23 -1.03 5.64
C ASN A 58 2.35 -2.48 6.16
N LEU A 59 2.10 -3.50 5.34
CA LEU A 59 2.27 -4.89 5.77
C LEU A 59 3.71 -5.22 6.15
N VAL A 60 4.70 -4.74 5.39
CA VAL A 60 6.13 -4.90 5.73
C VAL A 60 6.44 -4.25 7.08
N GLY A 61 5.99 -3.01 7.30
CA GLY A 61 6.13 -2.31 8.58
C GLY A 61 5.49 -3.07 9.73
N PHE A 62 4.30 -3.67 9.50
CA PHE A 62 3.65 -4.52 10.50
C PHE A 62 4.51 -5.72 10.88
N PHE A 63 5.05 -6.46 9.89
CA PHE A 63 5.91 -7.61 10.17
C PHE A 63 7.21 -7.22 10.88
N ILE A 64 7.80 -6.07 10.51
CA ILE A 64 8.98 -5.52 11.19
C ILE A 64 8.67 -5.23 12.66
N LEU A 65 7.59 -4.51 12.96
CA LEU A 65 7.21 -4.18 14.34
C LEU A 65 6.90 -5.43 15.17
N ILE A 66 6.22 -6.43 14.60
CA ILE A 66 5.96 -7.70 15.28
C ILE A 66 7.25 -8.47 15.53
N THR A 67 8.20 -8.44 14.61
CA THR A 67 9.49 -9.10 14.75
C THR A 67 10.34 -8.43 15.83
N ILE A 68 10.41 -7.09 15.83
CA ILE A 68 11.08 -6.29 16.86
C ILE A 68 10.50 -6.60 18.26
N ARG A 69 9.18 -6.72 18.36
CA ARG A 69 8.49 -7.07 19.61
C ARG A 69 8.91 -8.43 20.19
N ARG A 70 9.43 -9.36 19.38
CA ARG A 70 9.91 -10.67 19.87
C ARG A 70 11.24 -10.57 20.63
N PHE A 71 11.98 -9.47 20.45
CA PHE A 71 13.21 -9.21 21.20
C PHE A 71 12.90 -8.53 22.54
N LYS A 72 13.85 -8.51 23.48
CA LYS A 72 13.73 -7.76 24.74
C LYS A 72 13.87 -6.26 24.49
N VAL A 73 12.85 -5.67 23.86
CA VAL A 73 12.78 -4.22 23.61
C VAL A 73 12.41 -3.46 24.88
N ARG A 74 13.04 -2.31 25.07
CA ARG A 74 12.76 -1.39 26.18
C ARG A 74 11.42 -0.67 25.94
N ARG A 75 10.81 -0.19 27.01
CA ARG A 75 9.59 0.63 26.91
C ARG A 75 9.86 1.84 26.01
N GLY A 76 9.02 2.01 24.98
CA GLY A 76 9.12 3.11 24.03
C GLY A 76 9.82 2.78 22.71
N GLU A 77 10.64 1.74 22.62
CA GLU A 77 11.36 1.41 21.38
C GLU A 77 10.41 1.04 20.25
N ILE A 78 9.38 0.22 20.52
CA ILE A 78 8.35 -0.13 19.52
C ILE A 78 7.61 1.13 19.01
N PHE A 79 7.35 2.09 19.91
CA PHE A 79 6.67 3.33 19.54
C PHE A 79 7.57 4.23 18.67
N LEU A 80 8.85 4.36 19.04
CA LEU A 80 9.82 5.10 18.24
C LEU A 80 10.07 4.43 16.87
N SER A 81 10.13 3.10 16.82
CA SER A 81 10.21 2.36 15.56
C SER A 81 8.98 2.58 14.68
N TYR A 82 7.80 2.74 15.27
CA TYR A 82 6.59 3.11 14.53
C TYR A 82 6.61 4.58 14.04
N LEU A 83 7.22 5.51 14.78
CA LEU A 83 7.33 6.91 14.34
C LEU A 83 8.35 7.13 13.22
N ILE A 84 9.40 6.31 13.17
CA ILE A 84 10.39 6.33 12.09
C ILE A 84 9.78 5.79 10.78
N TRP A 85 8.81 4.90 10.92
CA TRP A 85 8.12 4.22 9.83
C TRP A 85 7.09 5.12 9.13
#